data_AF-A0A435Z7U6-F1
#
_entry.id   AF-A0A435Z7U6-F1
#
_cell.length_a   1.000
_cell.length_b   1.000
_cell.length_c   1.000
_cell.angle_alpha   90.00
_cell.angle_beta   90.00
_cell.angle_gamma   90.00
#
_symmetry.space_group_name_H-M   'P 1'
#
loop_
_entity.id
_entity.type
_entity.pdbx_description
1 polymer ?
#
loop_
_entity_poly.entity_id
_entity_poly.type
_entity_poly.pdbx_seq_one_letter_code
_entity_poly.pdbx_strand_id
1 'polypeptide(L)'
;MALDGDMAPQAPTTNQPLFSEPGARDGRRLLALPGVIAVVGALMTAAISFTILVGATPITPNESTTLALIALNAAFVLILIALVGREVHRILMARRHGKAASRLHVRIVAMFALVAAIPAIMVAIIASITLDIGLDRWFEIRTKTIVNSSLSIADAYVQENARNLQGTTLSMAYDLDASRTLYGLDRT
;
A
#
# COMPACT_ATOMS: atom_id res chain seq x y z
N MET A 1 -28.59 -43.19 88.79
CA MET A 1 -29.34 -43.19 87.53
C MET A 1 -29.02 -41.87 86.83
N ALA A 2 -28.00 -41.89 85.98
CA ALA A 2 -27.45 -40.72 85.30
C ALA A 2 -27.23 -41.12 83.84
N LEU A 3 -28.15 -40.69 82.98
CA LEU A 3 -28.17 -40.68 81.51
C LEU A 3 -29.23 -39.61 81.19
N ASP A 4 -29.14 -38.68 80.26
CA ASP A 4 -28.50 -38.64 78.95
C ASP A 4 -28.64 -37.15 78.54
N GLY A 5 -27.60 -36.45 78.13
CA GLY A 5 -27.17 -36.53 76.74
C GLY A 5 -27.92 -35.49 75.90
N ASP A 6 -27.40 -34.26 75.90
CA ASP A 6 -27.72 -33.18 74.98
C ASP A 6 -27.79 -33.70 73.53
N MET A 7 -28.99 -33.73 72.94
CA MET A 7 -29.21 -34.05 71.52
C MET A 7 -30.13 -33.01 70.87
N ALA A 8 -29.65 -31.78 70.79
CA ALA A 8 -30.14 -30.85 69.78
C ALA A 8 -29.50 -31.20 68.42
N PRO A 9 -30.28 -31.48 67.36
CA PRO A 9 -29.73 -31.70 66.03
C PRO A 9 -29.16 -30.38 65.48
N GLN A 10 -27.84 -30.28 65.40
CA GLN A 10 -27.18 -29.19 64.70
C GLN A 10 -27.37 -29.39 63.20
N ALA A 11 -28.22 -28.56 62.60
CA ALA A 11 -28.40 -28.52 61.15
C ALA A 11 -27.08 -28.12 60.46
N PRO A 12 -26.67 -28.78 59.36
CA PRO A 12 -25.49 -28.37 58.61
C PRO A 12 -25.76 -26.99 58.00
N THR A 13 -25.06 -25.96 58.47
CA THR A 13 -25.05 -24.65 57.83
C THR A 13 -24.23 -24.74 56.54
N THR A 14 -24.90 -25.12 55.45
CA THR A 14 -24.33 -25.06 54.10
C THR A 14 -24.19 -23.61 53.66
N ASN A 15 -23.25 -22.88 54.26
CA ASN A 15 -22.80 -21.58 53.80
C ASN A 15 -21.74 -21.75 52.69
N GLN A 16 -22.02 -22.61 51.70
CA GLN A 16 -21.27 -22.60 50.46
C GLN A 16 -21.99 -21.66 49.50
N PRO A 17 -21.33 -20.61 48.99
CA PRO A 17 -21.92 -19.79 47.95
C PRO A 17 -22.15 -20.68 46.72
N LEU A 18 -23.42 -21.03 46.46
CA LEU A 18 -23.88 -21.89 45.37
C LEU A 18 -23.60 -21.30 43.97
N PHE A 19 -23.10 -20.06 43.93
CA PHE A 19 -22.76 -19.36 42.70
C PHE A 19 -21.29 -18.95 42.77
N SER A 20 -20.43 -19.78 42.19
CA SER A 20 -19.11 -19.30 41.77
C SER A 20 -19.33 -18.26 40.67
N GLU A 21 -18.92 -17.02 40.91
CA GLU A 21 -19.06 -15.92 39.96
C GLU A 21 -18.45 -16.28 38.59
N PRO A 22 -19.16 -16.09 37.46
CA PRO A 22 -18.57 -16.16 36.13
C PRO A 22 -17.76 -14.86 35.87
N GLY A 23 -16.65 -14.73 36.59
CA GLY A 23 -15.79 -13.54 36.63
C GLY A 23 -14.44 -13.72 35.93
N ALA A 24 -14.36 -14.48 34.84
CA ALA A 24 -13.15 -14.51 33.99
C ALA A 24 -13.45 -13.87 32.63
N ARG A 25 -13.91 -12.61 32.66
CA ARG A 25 -14.09 -11.80 31.46
C ARG A 25 -12.70 -11.46 30.86
N ASP A 26 -12.38 -12.14 29.77
CA ASP A 26 -11.88 -11.53 28.53
C ASP A 26 -10.58 -10.69 28.56
N GLY A 27 -9.57 -11.06 29.36
CA GLY A 27 -8.20 -10.55 29.18
C GLY A 27 -7.58 -10.85 27.80
N ARG A 28 -8.18 -11.74 27.00
CA ARG A 28 -7.73 -12.10 25.64
C ARG A 28 -8.19 -11.11 24.57
N ARG A 29 -9.33 -10.43 24.74
CA ARG A 29 -9.84 -9.43 23.77
C ARG A 29 -8.95 -8.17 23.72
N LEU A 30 -8.37 -7.79 24.85
CA LEU A 30 -7.49 -6.63 24.96
C LEU A 30 -6.15 -6.80 24.23
N LEU A 31 -5.68 -8.03 24.02
CA LEU A 31 -4.45 -8.29 23.24
C LEU A 31 -4.68 -8.33 21.72
N ALA A 32 -5.91 -8.58 21.25
CA ALA A 32 -6.23 -8.55 19.82
C ALA A 32 -6.42 -7.11 19.29
N LEU A 33 -6.88 -6.20 20.16
CA LEU A 33 -7.09 -4.78 19.86
C LEU A 33 -5.87 -4.05 19.27
N PRO A 34 -4.66 -4.10 19.86
CA PRO A 34 -3.50 -3.41 19.31
C PRO A 34 -3.12 -3.93 17.91
N GLY A 35 -3.33 -5.21 17.65
CA GLY A 35 -3.04 -5.79 16.33
C GLY A 35 -4.01 -5.30 15.25
N VAL A 36 -5.31 -5.26 15.56
CA VAL A 36 -6.32 -4.72 14.63
C VAL A 36 -6.08 -3.24 14.37
N ILE A 37 -5.76 -2.45 15.40
CA ILE A 37 -5.44 -1.02 15.24
C ILE A 37 -4.20 -0.84 14.36
N ALA A 38 -3.16 -1.65 14.55
CA ALA A 38 -1.96 -1.59 13.71
C ALA A 38 -2.25 -1.92 12.25
N VAL A 39 -3.07 -2.94 11.97
CA VAL A 39 -3.47 -3.33 10.60
C VAL A 39 -4.31 -2.24 9.94
N VAL A 40 -5.33 -1.71 10.64
CA VAL A 40 -6.17 -0.64 10.12
C VAL A 40 -5.35 0.63 9.89
N GLY A 41 -4.48 0.99 10.83
CA GLY A 41 -3.56 2.11 10.69
C GLY A 41 -2.64 1.95 9.47
N ALA A 42 -2.03 0.78 9.29
CA ALA A 42 -1.17 0.50 8.15
C ALA A 42 -1.94 0.59 6.81
N LEU A 43 -3.16 0.04 6.74
CA LEU A 43 -3.99 0.11 5.54
C LEU A 43 -4.39 1.55 5.20
N MET A 44 -4.78 2.34 6.21
CA MET A 44 -5.11 3.75 6.04
C MET A 44 -3.90 4.55 5.57
N THR A 45 -2.74 4.37 6.21
CA THR A 45 -1.50 5.02 5.82
C THR A 45 -1.07 4.64 4.39
N ALA A 46 -1.18 3.38 4.01
CA ALA A 46 -0.88 2.92 2.66
C ALA A 46 -1.82 3.55 1.62
N ALA A 47 -3.13 3.59 1.89
CA ALA A 47 -4.12 4.21 1.00
C ALA A 47 -3.89 5.72 0.82
N ILE A 48 -3.61 6.43 1.92
CA ILE A 48 -3.27 7.86 1.90
C ILE A 48 -1.98 8.06 1.07
N SER A 49 -0.95 7.27 1.34
CA SER A 49 0.34 7.37 0.62
C SER A 49 0.17 7.12 -0.87
N PHE A 50 -0.58 6.08 -1.25
CA PHE A 50 -0.87 5.77 -2.65
C PHE A 50 -1.60 6.91 -3.36
N THR A 51 -2.62 7.47 -2.71
CA THR A 51 -3.42 8.58 -3.27
C THR A 51 -2.57 9.84 -3.48
N ILE A 52 -1.65 10.13 -2.55
CA ILE A 52 -0.69 11.24 -2.67
C ILE A 52 0.29 11.00 -3.82
N LEU A 53 0.90 9.81 -3.89
CA LEU A 53 1.91 9.49 -4.91
C LEU A 53 1.34 9.47 -6.34
N VAL A 54 0.08 9.05 -6.51
CA VAL A 54 -0.60 9.06 -7.82
C VAL A 54 -1.05 10.48 -8.23
N GLY A 55 -0.89 11.48 -7.35
CA GLY A 55 -1.26 12.87 -7.65
C GLY A 55 -2.78 13.10 -7.62
N ALA A 56 -3.54 12.23 -6.97
CA ALA A 56 -4.99 12.39 -6.78
C ALA A 56 -5.31 13.41 -5.66
N THR A 57 -4.31 13.91 -4.94
CA THR A 57 -4.43 14.98 -3.94
C THR A 57 -3.72 16.26 -4.38
N PRO A 58 -4.12 17.44 -3.88
CA PRO A 58 -3.45 18.72 -4.16
C PRO A 58 -2.00 18.83 -3.63
N ILE A 59 -1.54 17.84 -2.86
CA ILE A 59 -0.19 17.81 -2.28
C ILE A 59 0.78 17.40 -3.39
N THR A 60 1.72 18.27 -3.74
CA THR A 60 2.80 17.94 -4.67
C THR A 60 3.77 16.95 -4.01
N PRO A 61 4.00 15.76 -4.61
CA PRO A 61 4.97 14.80 -4.10
C PRO A 61 6.40 15.34 -4.27
N ASN A 62 6.89 16.06 -3.26
CA ASN A 62 8.29 16.46 -3.19
C ASN A 62 9.16 15.28 -2.72
N GLU A 63 10.48 15.33 -2.95
CA GLU A 63 11.42 14.27 -2.52
C GLU A 63 11.30 13.99 -1.01
N SER A 64 11.27 15.03 -0.19
CA SER A 64 11.16 14.91 1.27
C SER A 64 9.84 14.26 1.72
N THR A 65 8.72 14.64 1.11
CA THR A 65 7.40 14.06 1.39
C THR A 65 7.34 12.60 0.96
N THR A 66 7.87 12.27 -0.22
CA THR A 66 7.89 10.90 -0.73
C THR A 66 8.75 10.00 0.15
N LEU A 67 9.94 10.47 0.55
CA LEU A 67 10.83 9.72 1.44
C LEU A 67 10.20 9.53 2.83
N ALA A 68 9.54 10.57 3.37
CA ALA A 68 8.80 10.47 4.63
C ALA A 68 7.65 9.45 4.54
N LEU A 69 6.88 9.44 3.46
CA LEU A 69 5.81 8.46 3.23
C LEU A 69 6.37 7.04 3.11
N ILE A 70 7.47 6.85 2.38
CA ILE A 70 8.15 5.55 2.27
C ILE A 70 8.63 5.08 3.66
N ALA A 71 9.29 5.96 4.42
CA ALA A 71 9.79 5.64 5.76
C ALA A 71 8.63 5.29 6.71
N LEU A 72 7.52 6.03 6.64
CA LEU A 72 6.33 5.76 7.45
C LEU A 72 5.70 4.40 7.10
N ASN A 73 5.51 4.09 5.82
CA ASN A 73 5.00 2.79 5.39
C ASN A 73 5.95 1.65 5.79
N ALA A 74 7.27 1.85 5.62
CA ALA A 74 8.27 0.87 6.03
C ALA A 74 8.20 0.61 7.55
N ALA A 75 8.03 1.64 8.37
CA ALA A 75 7.83 1.49 9.81
C ALA A 75 6.58 0.65 10.14
N PHE A 76 5.44 0.91 9.49
CA PHE A 76 4.23 0.10 9.66
C PHE A 76 4.44 -1.36 9.25
N VAL A 77 5.10 -1.60 8.12
CA VAL A 77 5.43 -2.95 7.65
C VAL A 77 6.30 -3.68 8.68
N LEU A 78 7.33 -3.04 9.22
CA LEU A 78 8.18 -3.62 10.27
C LEU A 78 7.39 -3.96 11.54
N ILE A 79 6.50 -3.07 11.98
CA ILE A 79 5.62 -3.31 13.13
C ILE A 79 4.72 -4.53 12.87
N LEU A 80 4.11 -4.63 11.68
CA LEU A 80 3.28 -5.76 11.31
C LEU A 80 4.07 -7.07 11.26
N ILE A 81 5.26 -7.06 10.67
CA ILE A 81 6.15 -8.25 10.65
C ILE A 81 6.49 -8.69 12.08
N ALA A 82 6.86 -7.75 12.96
CA ALA A 82 7.16 -8.05 14.35
C ALA A 82 5.94 -8.63 15.10
N LEU A 83 4.75 -8.08 14.85
CA LEU A 83 3.50 -8.55 15.44
C LEU A 83 3.14 -9.97 14.98
N VAL A 84 3.18 -10.20 13.67
CA VAL A 84 2.93 -11.53 13.06
C VAL A 84 3.97 -12.53 13.58
N GLY A 85 5.25 -12.18 13.60
CA GLY A 85 6.33 -13.01 14.11
C GLY A 85 6.14 -13.39 15.59
N ARG A 86 5.71 -12.44 16.42
CA ARG A 86 5.40 -12.69 17.85
C ARG A 86 4.23 -13.67 18.00
N GLU A 87 3.18 -13.54 17.21
CA GLU A 87 2.02 -14.44 17.28
C GLU A 87 2.37 -15.85 16.77
N VAL A 88 3.14 -15.95 15.69
CA VAL A 88 3.67 -17.23 15.18
C VAL A 88 4.54 -17.91 16.23
N HIS A 89 5.45 -17.16 16.87
CA HIS A 89 6.30 -17.70 17.94
C HIS A 89 5.49 -18.20 19.14
N ARG A 90 4.45 -17.47 19.54
CA ARG A 90 3.51 -17.87 20.60
C ARG A 90 2.79 -19.17 20.26
N ILE A 91 2.28 -19.29 19.04
CA ILE A 91 1.61 -20.50 18.54
C ILE A 91 2.58 -21.68 18.57
N LEU A 92 3.82 -21.48 18.13
CA LEU A 92 4.84 -22.52 18.10
C LEU A 92 5.24 -23.00 19.52
N MET A 93 5.34 -22.07 20.48
CA MET A 93 5.63 -22.40 21.88
C MET A 93 4.45 -23.09 22.58
N ALA A 94 3.22 -22.67 22.29
CA ALA A 94 2.00 -23.33 22.79
C ALA A 94 1.88 -24.77 22.26
N ARG A 95 2.35 -25.01 21.03
CA ARG A 95 2.46 -26.36 20.45
C ARG A 95 3.48 -27.24 21.19
N ARG A 96 4.56 -26.65 21.73
CA ARG A 96 5.57 -27.38 22.52
C ARG A 96 5.14 -27.71 23.95
N HIS A 97 4.37 -26.84 24.62
CA HIS A 97 4.05 -26.98 26.07
C HIS A 97 2.74 -27.72 26.40
N GLY A 98 2.10 -28.38 25.42
CA GLY A 98 1.28 -29.57 25.65
C GLY A 98 0.22 -29.56 26.78
N LYS A 99 -0.60 -28.51 26.94
CA LYS A 99 -1.82 -28.62 27.78
C LYS A 99 -2.94 -29.32 26.99
N ALA A 100 -3.40 -30.47 27.49
CA ALA A 100 -4.30 -31.42 26.83
C ALA A 100 -5.62 -30.82 26.26
N ALA A 101 -6.11 -29.70 26.80
CA ALA A 101 -7.35 -29.05 26.36
C ALA A 101 -7.24 -28.25 25.03
N SER A 102 -6.03 -27.99 24.50
CA SER A 102 -5.82 -27.04 23.39
C SER A 102 -5.71 -27.67 21.98
N ARG A 103 -5.57 -29.00 21.90
CA ARG A 103 -5.19 -29.67 20.64
C ARG A 103 -6.24 -29.53 19.54
N LEU A 104 -7.53 -29.51 19.91
CA LEU A 104 -8.62 -29.33 18.94
C LEU A 104 -8.68 -27.90 18.41
N HIS A 105 -8.63 -26.89 19.30
CA HIS A 105 -8.64 -25.48 18.92
C HIS A 105 -7.47 -25.13 18.00
N VAL A 106 -6.25 -25.61 18.32
CA VAL A 106 -5.07 -25.38 17.48
C VAL A 106 -5.21 -26.06 16.11
N ARG A 107 -5.75 -27.29 16.04
CA ARG A 107 -5.97 -27.97 14.77
C ARG A 107 -6.96 -27.22 13.88
N ILE A 108 -8.06 -26.74 14.46
CA ILE A 108 -9.08 -25.95 13.75
C ILE A 108 -8.49 -24.62 13.27
N VAL A 109 -7.81 -23.87 14.13
CA VAL A 109 -7.16 -22.60 13.76
C VAL A 109 -6.12 -22.81 12.66
N ALA A 110 -5.34 -23.90 12.72
CA ALA A 110 -4.36 -24.21 11.69
C ALA A 110 -5.01 -24.53 10.33
N MET A 111 -6.08 -25.33 10.31
CA MET A 111 -6.80 -25.61 9.06
C MET A 111 -7.47 -24.35 8.51
N PHE A 112 -8.05 -23.51 9.36
CA PHE A 112 -8.64 -22.24 8.95
C PHE A 112 -7.60 -21.29 8.38
N ALA A 113 -6.46 -21.12 9.05
CA ALA A 113 -5.36 -20.30 8.58
C ALA A 113 -4.82 -20.78 7.23
N LEU A 114 -4.72 -22.09 7.02
CA LEU A 114 -4.28 -22.67 5.75
C LEU A 114 -5.28 -22.37 4.62
N VAL A 115 -6.58 -22.59 4.86
CA VAL A 115 -7.65 -22.28 3.89
C VAL A 115 -7.72 -20.78 3.59
N ALA A 116 -7.48 -19.91 4.57
CA ALA A 116 -7.47 -18.46 4.40
C ALA A 116 -6.19 -17.94 3.68
N ALA A 117 -5.04 -18.58 3.89
CA ALA A 117 -3.77 -18.15 3.30
C ALA A 117 -3.69 -18.42 1.80
N ILE A 118 -4.27 -19.54 1.32
CA ILE A 118 -4.26 -19.93 -0.10
C ILE A 118 -4.79 -18.81 -1.02
N PRO A 119 -6.02 -18.27 -0.84
CA PRO A 119 -6.53 -17.22 -1.70
C PRO A 119 -5.73 -15.91 -1.56
N ALA A 120 -5.23 -15.58 -0.37
CA ALA A 120 -4.41 -14.39 -0.17
C ALA A 120 -3.10 -14.45 -0.98
N ILE A 121 -2.42 -15.61 -0.97
CA ILE A 121 -1.21 -15.85 -1.76
C ILE A 121 -1.52 -15.78 -3.26
N MET A 122 -2.64 -16.37 -3.70
CA MET A 122 -3.06 -16.31 -5.10
C MET A 122 -3.34 -14.88 -5.57
N VAL A 123 -4.05 -14.10 -4.77
CA VAL A 123 -4.31 -12.68 -5.05
C VAL A 123 -3.00 -11.89 -5.12
N ALA A 124 -2.05 -12.13 -4.20
CA ALA A 124 -0.76 -11.44 -4.23
C ALA A 124 0.03 -11.72 -5.53
N ILE A 125 0.04 -12.97 -5.99
CA ILE A 125 0.69 -13.36 -7.25
C ILE A 125 0.00 -12.70 -8.45
N ILE A 126 -1.32 -12.82 -8.55
CA ILE A 126 -2.10 -12.24 -9.67
C ILE A 126 -1.97 -10.72 -9.69
N ALA A 127 -2.02 -10.07 -8.53
CA ALA A 127 -1.86 -8.62 -8.41
C ALA A 127 -0.47 -8.16 -8.87
N SER A 128 0.60 -8.88 -8.50
CA SER A 128 1.96 -8.58 -8.96
C SER A 128 2.05 -8.65 -10.49
N ILE A 129 1.61 -9.76 -11.08
CA ILE A 129 1.65 -9.96 -12.54
C ILE A 129 0.81 -8.89 -13.26
N THR A 130 -0.38 -8.59 -12.74
CA THR A 130 -1.28 -7.59 -13.33
C THR A 130 -0.68 -6.19 -13.24
N LEU A 131 -0.05 -5.85 -12.12
CA LEU A 131 0.63 -4.57 -11.92
C LEU A 131 1.79 -4.42 -12.89
N ASP A 132 2.66 -5.42 -12.99
CA ASP A 132 3.83 -5.40 -13.87
C ASP A 132 3.40 -5.22 -15.34
N ILE A 133 2.45 -6.04 -15.82
CA ILE A 133 1.95 -5.96 -17.20
C ILE A 133 1.21 -4.64 -17.45
N GLY A 134 0.42 -4.19 -16.48
CA GLY A 134 -0.37 -2.96 -16.59
C GLY A 134 0.52 -1.72 -16.66
N LEU A 135 1.52 -1.63 -15.79
CA LEU A 135 2.49 -0.54 -15.75
C LEU A 135 3.34 -0.52 -17.02
N ASP A 136 3.92 -1.65 -17.42
CA ASP A 136 4.80 -1.72 -18.59
C ASP A 136 4.07 -1.30 -19.88
N ARG A 137 2.84 -1.80 -20.10
CA ARG A 137 2.04 -1.42 -21.29
C ARG A 137 1.69 0.07 -21.27
N TRP A 138 1.33 0.61 -20.11
CA TRP A 138 0.96 2.02 -19.97
C TRP A 138 2.17 2.93 -20.23
N PHE A 139 3.35 2.56 -19.72
CA PHE A 139 4.59 3.29 -19.97
C PHE A 139 5.06 3.16 -21.42
N GLU A 140 4.99 1.96 -22.01
CA GLU A 140 5.42 1.73 -23.39
C GLU A 140 4.62 2.56 -24.40
N ILE A 141 3.28 2.55 -24.29
CA ILE A 141 2.40 3.25 -25.24
C ILE A 141 2.54 4.77 -25.10
N ARG A 142 2.51 5.30 -23.87
CA ARG A 142 2.58 6.74 -23.66
C ARG A 142 3.94 7.31 -24.01
N THR A 143 5.02 6.64 -23.61
CA THR A 143 6.39 7.10 -23.89
C THR A 143 6.68 7.06 -25.38
N LYS A 144 6.33 5.97 -26.08
CA LYS A 144 6.50 5.88 -27.54
C LYS A 144 5.72 6.97 -28.27
N THR A 145 4.49 7.24 -27.84
CA THR A 145 3.66 8.28 -28.47
C THR A 145 4.25 9.67 -28.30
N ILE A 146 4.73 10.01 -27.09
CA ILE A 146 5.39 11.30 -26.82
C ILE A 146 6.64 11.44 -27.67
N VAL A 147 7.52 10.43 -27.69
CA VAL A 147 8.76 10.44 -28.48
C VAL A 147 8.48 10.61 -29.97
N ASN A 148 7.56 9.83 -30.52
CA ASN A 148 7.18 9.94 -31.94
C ASN A 148 6.57 11.31 -32.27
N SER A 149 5.78 11.88 -31.37
CA SER A 149 5.21 13.22 -31.54
C SER A 149 6.29 14.29 -31.51
N SER A 150 7.27 14.19 -30.61
CA SER A 150 8.42 15.10 -30.57
C SER A 150 9.28 15.02 -31.83
N LEU A 151 9.51 13.82 -32.36
CA LEU A 151 10.19 13.62 -33.65
C LEU A 151 9.43 14.28 -34.80
N SER A 152 8.12 14.05 -34.89
CA SER A 152 7.26 14.67 -35.90
C SER A 152 7.29 16.20 -35.85
N ILE A 153 7.24 16.79 -34.65
CA ILE A 153 7.35 18.24 -34.45
C ILE A 153 8.73 18.76 -34.87
N ALA A 154 9.81 18.04 -34.53
CA ALA A 154 11.16 18.42 -34.92
C ALA A 154 11.34 18.40 -36.45
N ASP A 155 10.86 17.36 -37.12
CA ASP A 155 10.91 17.25 -38.58
C ASP A 155 10.10 18.37 -39.25
N ALA A 156 8.90 18.66 -38.75
CA ALA A 156 8.08 19.77 -39.23
C ALA A 156 8.79 21.12 -39.05
N TYR A 157 9.44 21.35 -37.91
CA TYR A 157 10.19 22.58 -37.64
C TYR A 157 11.39 22.75 -38.56
N VAL A 158 12.16 21.69 -38.80
CA VAL A 158 13.31 21.72 -39.73
C VAL A 158 12.83 22.02 -41.16
N GLN A 159 11.75 21.39 -41.59
CA GLN A 159 11.21 21.59 -42.93
C GLN A 159 10.64 23.00 -43.13
N GLU A 160 9.94 23.53 -42.12
CA GLU A 160 9.45 24.91 -42.12
C GLU A 160 10.60 25.91 -42.12
N ASN A 161 11.63 25.69 -41.30
CA ASN A 161 12.78 26.58 -41.24
C ASN A 161 13.55 26.60 -42.58
N ALA A 162 13.68 25.44 -43.24
CA ALA A 162 14.28 25.36 -44.57
C ALA A 162 13.47 26.15 -45.63
N ARG A 163 12.14 26.07 -45.59
CA ARG A 163 11.25 26.83 -46.48
C ARG A 163 11.33 28.34 -46.21
N ASN A 164 11.33 28.75 -44.94
CA ASN A 164 11.48 30.16 -44.56
C ASN A 164 12.82 30.75 -45.00
N LEU A 165 13.92 30.02 -44.83
CA LEU A 165 15.26 30.44 -45.28
C LEU A 165 15.33 30.55 -46.81
N GLN A 166 14.73 29.62 -47.55
CA GLN A 166 14.62 29.74 -49.00
C GLN A 166 13.78 30.96 -49.41
N GLY A 167 12.61 31.16 -48.80
CA GLY A 167 11.76 32.31 -49.08
C GLY A 167 12.46 33.64 -48.83
N THR A 168 13.19 33.74 -47.71
CA THR A 168 13.97 34.93 -47.33
C THR A 168 15.15 35.17 -48.29
N THR A 169 15.85 34.10 -48.71
CA THR A 169 16.96 34.23 -49.67
C THR A 169 16.45 34.69 -51.03
N LEU A 170 15.30 34.17 -51.47
CA LEU A 170 14.67 34.57 -52.72
C LEU A 170 14.17 36.02 -52.67
N SER A 171 13.57 36.45 -51.56
CA SER A 171 13.15 37.85 -51.41
C SER A 171 14.35 38.79 -51.42
N MET A 172 15.43 38.46 -50.71
CA MET A 172 16.68 39.22 -50.75
C MET A 172 17.24 39.32 -52.18
N ALA A 173 17.23 38.23 -52.95
CA ALA A 173 17.69 38.25 -54.34
C ALA A 173 16.86 39.20 -55.22
N TYR A 174 15.53 39.19 -55.08
CA TYR A 174 14.65 40.13 -55.78
C TYR A 174 14.89 41.58 -55.35
N ASP A 175 15.06 41.85 -54.05
CA ASP A 175 15.33 43.20 -53.54
C ASP A 175 16.67 43.76 -54.07
N LEU A 176 17.71 42.92 -54.16
CA LEU A 176 18.99 43.29 -54.76
C LEU A 176 18.85 43.60 -56.26
N ASP A 177 18.10 42.80 -57.02
CA ASP A 177 17.90 43.00 -58.45
C ASP A 177 17.07 44.27 -58.75
N ALA A 178 16.01 44.50 -57.98
CA ALA A 178 15.22 45.72 -58.04
C ALA A 178 16.07 46.96 -57.72
N SER A 179 16.89 46.89 -56.66
CA SER A 179 17.79 47.98 -56.28
C SER A 179 18.85 48.27 -57.35
N ARG A 180 19.40 47.24 -57.99
CA ARG A 180 20.37 47.38 -59.09
C ARG A 180 19.78 48.17 -60.26
N THR A 181 18.52 47.92 -60.61
CA THR A 181 17.83 48.66 -61.67
C THR A 181 17.74 50.15 -61.33
N LEU A 182 17.43 50.47 -60.07
CA LEU A 182 17.29 51.86 -59.60
C LEU A 182 18.62 52.63 -59.64
N TYR A 183 19.75 52.00 -59.28
CA TYR A 183 21.08 52.62 -59.40
C TYR A 183 21.58 52.77 -60.84
N GLY A 184 21.07 51.97 -61.78
CA GLY A 184 21.39 52.10 -63.21
C GLY A 184 20.77 53.36 -63.84
N LEU A 185 19.63 53.82 -63.32
CA LEU A 185 18.93 55.02 -63.78
C LEU A 185 19.54 56.34 -63.27
N ASP A 186 20.32 56.31 -62.19
CA ASP A 186 20.95 57.51 -61.57
C ASP A 186 22.32 57.87 -62.19
N ARG A 187 22.86 57.02 -63.09
CA ARG A 187 24.18 57.21 -63.73
C ARG A 187 24.15 57.83 -65.14
N THR A 188 23.01 58.34 -65.58
CA THR A 188 22.86 59.09 -66.85
C THR A 188 22.34 60.49 -66.59
#